data_AF-A0A7X7KRP3-F1
#
_entry.id   AF-A0A7X7KRP3-F1
#
_cell.length_a   1.000
_cell.length_b   1.000
_cell.length_c   1.000
_cell.angle_alpha   90.00
_cell.angle_beta   90.00
_cell.angle_gamma   90.00
#
_symmetry.space_group_name_H-M   'P 1'
#
loop_
_entity.id
_entity.type
_entity.pdbx_description
1 polymer ?
#
loop_
_entity_poly.entity_id
_entity_poly.type
_entity_poly.pdbx_seq_one_letter_code
_entity_poly.pdbx_strand_id
1 'polypeptide(L)'
;MSGESYAMTMRAKLRKAFRFGFTGTPIDKTMQNTHRDFGPIVDGGQERYLSYYGIRRAIKDGATLEVHYVRDRVPFSVDEKALSVGYEQMCAEMEIEDEEAKDNVQRQKSRWKELARHPDRVEIVLEKMIEHFLAYPDPDGFKAQLVAVDRKACAIYKVRLDEKLCARGLPTEWADVIISSAQNTADEDVRRFEYLKAKQDDLIEWFKLTPGEWEQRNRELHGEDRAQWRPPLKILIVCDRLLTGFDAPVEQVMYLDKPLRDHNLLQAIARTNRPLPSMKKR
;
A
#
# COMPACT_ATOMS: atom_id res chain seq x y z
N MET A 1 -16.87 28.14 8.96
CA MET A 1 -15.47 28.57 9.15
C MET A 1 -14.61 27.75 8.21
N SER A 2 -14.17 28.35 7.10
CA SER A 2 -13.29 27.70 6.13
C SER A 2 -11.99 27.32 6.84
N GLY A 3 -11.66 26.02 6.87
CA GLY A 3 -10.41 25.54 7.43
C GLY A 3 -9.25 26.08 6.60
N GLU A 4 -8.64 27.19 7.04
CA GLU A 4 -7.33 27.57 6.53
C GLU A 4 -6.38 26.38 6.74
N SER A 5 -5.70 25.98 5.67
CA SER A 5 -4.65 24.95 5.75
C SER A 5 -3.67 25.32 6.86
N TYR A 6 -3.34 24.35 7.73
CA TYR A 6 -2.34 24.51 8.79
C TYR A 6 -1.03 25.12 8.27
N ALA A 7 -0.65 24.83 7.03
CA ALA A 7 0.51 25.42 6.37
C ALA A 7 0.37 26.95 6.19
N MET A 8 -0.80 27.44 5.78
CA MET A 8 -1.08 28.87 5.63
C MET A 8 -1.06 29.57 6.99
N THR A 9 -1.71 28.99 8.00
CA THR A 9 -1.73 29.55 9.35
C THR A 9 -0.32 29.61 9.94
N MET A 10 0.49 28.56 9.76
CA MET A 10 1.89 28.54 10.19
C MET A 10 2.71 29.64 9.50
N ARG A 11 2.57 29.80 8.17
CA ARG A 11 3.25 30.85 7.40
C ARG A 11 2.85 32.26 7.86
N ALA A 12 1.57 32.47 8.15
CA ALA A 12 1.06 33.76 8.60
C ALA A 12 1.54 34.14 10.00
N LYS A 13 1.60 33.17 10.92
CA LYS A 13 1.99 33.39 12.33
C LYS A 13 3.50 33.40 12.56
N LEU A 14 4.26 32.56 11.84
CA LEU A 14 5.72 32.41 12.00
C LEU A 14 6.48 33.06 10.84
N ARG A 15 6.27 34.37 10.66
CA ARG A 15 6.79 35.11 9.48
C ARG A 15 8.31 35.09 9.32
N LYS A 16 9.06 35.00 10.42
CA LYS A 16 10.54 35.02 10.43
C LYS A 16 11.17 33.63 10.55
N ALA A 17 10.38 32.56 10.53
CA ALA A 17 10.92 31.20 10.64
C ALA A 17 11.54 30.73 9.32
N PHE A 18 12.68 30.05 9.43
CA PHE A 18 13.23 29.26 8.34
C PHE A 18 12.37 28.00 8.14
N ARG A 19 12.13 27.64 6.88
CA ARG A 19 11.26 26.53 6.50
C ARG A 19 12.03 25.58 5.61
N PHE A 20 12.14 24.33 6.05
CA PHE A 20 12.77 23.26 5.29
C PHE A 20 11.72 22.18 4.99
N GLY A 21 11.70 21.72 3.75
CA GLY A 21 10.81 20.65 3.29
C GLY A 21 11.63 19.45 2.83
N PHE A 22 11.29 18.26 3.34
CA PHE A 22 11.85 16.99 2.87
C PHE A 22 10.74 16.23 2.15
N THR A 23 11.01 15.79 0.92
CA THR A 23 10.05 14.99 0.14
C THR A 23 10.77 14.04 -0.80
N GLY A 24 10.26 12.82 -0.93
CA GLY A 24 10.67 11.87 -1.96
C GLY A 24 9.93 12.06 -3.29
N THR A 25 8.81 12.79 -3.27
CA THR A 25 7.92 13.01 -4.44
C THR A 25 7.53 14.49 -4.49
N PRO A 26 8.41 15.37 -5.01
CA PRO A 26 8.09 16.79 -5.13
C PRO A 26 6.90 17.00 -6.08
N ILE A 27 6.02 17.94 -5.75
CA ILE A 27 4.85 18.27 -6.54
C ILE A 27 5.19 19.49 -7.42
N ASP A 28 4.98 19.35 -8.71
CA ASP A 28 5.23 20.39 -9.72
C ASP A 28 3.94 20.71 -10.48
N LYS A 29 2.88 21.06 -9.74
CA LYS A 29 1.59 21.50 -10.30
C LYS A 29 1.47 23.02 -10.20
N THR A 30 0.67 23.62 -11.06
CA THR A 30 0.48 25.08 -11.15
C THR A 30 0.00 25.68 -9.82
N MET A 31 -0.97 25.02 -9.18
CA MET A 31 -1.58 25.46 -7.92
C MET A 31 -0.75 25.07 -6.70
N GLN A 32 -0.22 23.84 -6.64
CA GLN A 32 0.63 23.34 -5.55
C GLN A 32 2.00 23.00 -6.09
N ASN A 33 3.02 23.75 -5.66
CA ASN A 33 4.37 23.59 -6.16
C ASN A 33 5.35 23.57 -4.98
N THR A 34 5.99 22.42 -4.76
CA THR A 34 6.96 22.24 -3.67
C THR A 34 8.15 23.19 -3.82
N HIS A 35 8.64 23.39 -5.04
CA HIS A 35 9.80 24.24 -5.30
C HIS A 35 9.49 25.70 -5.04
N ARG A 36 8.33 26.19 -5.49
CA ARG A 36 7.89 27.56 -5.21
C ARG A 36 7.65 27.81 -3.72
N ASP A 37 7.16 26.81 -3.01
CA ASP A 37 6.77 26.94 -1.61
C ASP A 37 7.96 26.91 -0.62
N PHE A 38 9.04 26.22 -0.97
CA PHE A 38 10.18 25.97 -0.09
C PHE A 38 11.53 26.45 -0.65
N GLY A 39 11.65 26.62 -1.95
CA GLY A 39 12.87 27.08 -2.60
C GLY A 39 12.98 28.61 -2.57
N PRO A 40 14.17 29.18 -2.34
CA PRO A 40 14.41 30.60 -2.58
C PRO A 40 14.48 30.91 -4.08
N ILE A 41 14.29 32.19 -4.42
CA ILE A 41 14.62 32.72 -5.74
C ILE A 41 16.07 33.20 -5.68
N VAL A 42 16.94 32.64 -6.52
CA VAL A 42 18.35 32.99 -6.64
C VAL A 42 18.63 33.34 -8.10
N ASP A 43 19.22 34.51 -8.36
CA ASP A 43 19.56 34.98 -9.71
C ASP A 43 18.41 34.93 -10.73
N GLY A 44 17.18 35.18 -10.26
CA GLY A 44 15.96 35.14 -11.08
C GLY A 44 15.44 33.72 -11.37
N GLY A 45 16.13 32.68 -10.90
CA GLY A 45 15.71 31.28 -10.96
C GLY A 45 15.12 30.78 -9.64
N GLN A 46 14.08 29.96 -9.72
CA GLN A 46 13.56 29.24 -8.56
C GLN A 46 14.50 28.07 -8.23
N GLU A 47 15.18 28.13 -7.08
CA GLU A 47 15.99 27.00 -6.62
C GLU A 47 15.06 25.83 -6.28
N ARG A 48 15.30 24.68 -6.93
CA ARG A 48 14.42 23.51 -6.78
C ARG A 48 14.77 22.65 -5.57
N TYR A 49 16.07 22.47 -5.29
CA TYR A 49 16.57 21.60 -4.24
C TYR A 49 17.83 22.18 -3.63
N LEU A 50 17.88 22.30 -2.30
CA LEU A 50 19.12 22.53 -1.56
C LEU A 50 20.06 21.32 -1.63
N SER A 51 19.50 20.12 -1.67
CA SER A 51 20.21 18.86 -1.85
C SER A 51 19.29 17.87 -2.55
N TYR A 52 19.84 17.11 -3.51
CA TYR A 52 19.10 16.12 -4.28
C TYR A 52 19.76 14.74 -4.21
N TYR A 53 19.02 13.77 -3.69
CA TYR A 53 19.41 12.37 -3.66
C TYR A 53 18.36 11.52 -4.40
N GLY A 54 18.56 11.38 -5.71
CA GLY A 54 17.60 10.69 -6.59
C GLY A 54 17.67 9.17 -6.53
N ILE A 55 16.62 8.51 -7.03
CA ILE A 55 16.48 7.04 -7.01
C ILE A 55 17.62 6.31 -7.69
N ARG A 56 18.15 6.84 -8.82
CA ARG A 56 19.30 6.24 -9.53
C ARG A 56 20.55 6.20 -8.66
N ARG A 57 20.78 7.25 -7.87
CA ARG A 57 21.91 7.33 -6.94
C ARG A 57 21.69 6.40 -5.75
N ALA A 58 20.47 6.37 -5.20
CA ALA A 58 20.09 5.46 -4.13
C ALA A 58 20.32 3.98 -4.50
N ILE A 59 19.97 3.58 -5.73
CA ILE A 59 20.24 2.23 -6.24
C ILE A 59 21.74 1.98 -6.38
N LYS A 60 22.48 2.91 -6.99
CA LYS A 60 23.94 2.79 -7.17
C LYS A 60 24.69 2.66 -5.84
N ASP A 61 24.28 3.41 -4.84
CA ASP A 61 24.88 3.38 -3.50
C ASP A 61 24.40 2.18 -2.67
N GLY A 62 23.43 1.39 -3.19
CA GLY A 62 22.84 0.24 -2.49
C GLY A 62 21.89 0.61 -1.35
N ALA A 63 21.47 1.87 -1.25
CA ALA A 63 20.50 2.35 -0.27
C ALA A 63 19.07 1.86 -0.57
N THR A 64 18.78 1.58 -1.84
CA THR A 64 17.50 0.99 -2.31
C THR A 64 17.77 -0.07 -3.39
N LEU A 65 16.87 -1.03 -3.52
CA LEU A 65 16.87 -2.04 -4.59
C LEU A 65 16.14 -1.53 -5.84
N GLU A 66 16.38 -2.19 -6.98
CA GLU A 66 15.59 -1.98 -8.19
C GLU A 66 14.20 -2.60 -8.04
N VAL A 67 13.19 -1.97 -8.63
CA VAL A 67 11.82 -2.47 -8.60
C VAL A 67 11.45 -2.96 -9.99
N HIS A 68 11.02 -4.21 -10.07
CA HIS A 68 10.48 -4.80 -11.28
C HIS A 68 8.96 -4.69 -11.32
N TYR A 69 8.44 -4.12 -12.42
CA TYR A 69 7.00 -3.95 -12.64
C TYR A 69 6.50 -5.02 -13.59
N VAL A 70 5.58 -5.87 -13.10
CA VAL A 70 4.85 -6.82 -13.94
C VAL A 70 3.40 -6.36 -14.01
N ARG A 71 2.97 -5.98 -15.20
CA ARG A 71 1.56 -5.67 -15.44
C ARG A 71 0.84 -6.95 -15.82
N ASP A 72 -0.13 -7.34 -15.00
CA ASP A 72 -1.02 -8.45 -15.33
C ASP A 72 -2.41 -7.92 -15.72
N ARG A 73 -3.02 -8.56 -16.73
CA ARG A 73 -4.41 -8.32 -17.11
C ARG A 73 -5.25 -9.43 -16.51
N VAL A 74 -6.27 -9.06 -15.74
CA VAL A 74 -7.25 -10.03 -15.24
C VAL A 74 -8.21 -10.35 -16.39
N PRO A 75 -8.24 -11.57 -16.94
CA PRO A 75 -9.16 -11.97 -18.01
C PRO A 75 -10.59 -12.08 -17.45
N PHE A 76 -11.23 -10.94 -17.24
CA PHE A 76 -12.57 -10.84 -16.68
C PHE A 76 -13.41 -9.88 -17.51
N SER A 77 -14.47 -10.39 -18.13
CA SER A 77 -15.39 -9.62 -18.98
C SER A 77 -16.78 -9.63 -18.36
N VAL A 78 -17.34 -8.43 -18.16
CA VAL A 78 -18.75 -8.21 -17.84
C VAL A 78 -19.32 -7.35 -18.97
N ASP A 79 -20.57 -7.59 -19.36
CA ASP A 79 -21.23 -7.07 -20.56
C ASP A 79 -20.88 -5.59 -20.92
N GLU A 80 -20.40 -5.36 -22.15
CA GLU A 80 -19.62 -4.18 -22.58
C GLU A 80 -20.33 -2.83 -22.43
N LYS A 81 -21.67 -2.80 -22.50
CA LYS A 81 -22.46 -1.55 -22.46
C LYS A 81 -22.33 -0.80 -21.13
N ALA A 82 -21.89 -1.46 -20.06
CA ALA A 82 -21.73 -0.84 -18.75
C ALA A 82 -20.31 -0.34 -18.46
N LEU A 83 -19.29 -0.61 -19.29
CA LEU A 83 -17.92 -0.71 -18.75
C LEU A 83 -16.80 0.04 -19.48
N SER A 84 -17.02 0.59 -20.67
CA SER A 84 -15.96 1.20 -21.51
C SER A 84 -15.29 2.47 -20.96
N VAL A 85 -15.65 2.92 -19.76
CA VAL A 85 -15.37 4.28 -19.27
C VAL A 85 -14.50 4.30 -17.98
N GLY A 86 -14.33 3.17 -17.29
CA GLY A 86 -13.94 3.17 -15.87
C GLY A 86 -12.48 3.52 -15.53
N TYR A 87 -11.49 2.85 -16.11
CA TYR A 87 -10.12 2.91 -15.58
C TYR A 87 -9.41 4.26 -15.84
N GLU A 88 -9.53 4.81 -17.05
CA GLU A 88 -8.86 6.07 -17.41
C GLU A 88 -9.51 7.29 -16.75
N GLN A 89 -10.85 7.29 -16.62
CA GLN A 89 -11.60 8.39 -15.99
C GLN A 89 -11.55 8.36 -14.46
N MET A 90 -11.50 7.20 -13.82
CA MET A 90 -11.39 7.11 -12.35
C MET A 90 -10.14 7.74 -11.80
N CYS A 91 -9.02 7.66 -12.53
CA CYS A 91 -7.83 8.36 -12.10
C CYS A 91 -7.60 9.73 -12.76
N ALA A 92 -8.47 10.14 -13.70
CA ALA A 92 -8.61 11.55 -14.09
C ALA A 92 -9.21 12.40 -12.94
N GLU A 93 -9.98 11.79 -12.04
CA GLU A 93 -10.56 12.43 -10.86
C GLU A 93 -9.54 13.00 -9.85
N MET A 94 -8.28 12.57 -9.90
CA MET A 94 -7.22 13.20 -9.11
C MET A 94 -6.93 14.65 -9.57
N GLU A 95 -7.57 15.12 -10.65
CA GLU A 95 -7.34 16.44 -11.27
C GLU A 95 -8.63 17.24 -11.51
N ILE A 96 -9.80 16.78 -11.05
CA ILE A 96 -11.10 17.42 -11.33
C ILE A 96 -11.52 18.34 -10.16
N GLU A 97 -11.57 19.65 -10.41
CA GLU A 97 -11.99 20.68 -9.43
C GLU A 97 -13.50 21.01 -9.51
N ASP A 98 -14.19 20.64 -10.59
CA ASP A 98 -15.61 20.93 -10.86
C ASP A 98 -16.57 20.00 -10.08
N GLU A 99 -17.54 20.58 -9.35
CA GLU A 99 -18.52 19.86 -8.52
C GLU A 99 -19.52 19.01 -9.33
N GLU A 100 -19.94 19.45 -10.54
CA GLU A 100 -20.87 18.64 -11.35
C GLU A 100 -20.18 17.42 -11.99
N ALA A 101 -18.88 17.55 -12.30
CA ALA A 101 -18.06 16.44 -12.76
C ALA A 101 -17.78 15.41 -11.64
N LYS A 102 -17.79 15.81 -10.35
CA LYS A 102 -17.59 14.89 -9.21
C LYS A 102 -18.70 13.85 -9.09
N ASP A 103 -19.97 14.22 -9.32
CA ASP A 103 -21.11 13.32 -9.14
C ASP A 103 -21.13 12.17 -10.16
N ASN A 104 -20.85 12.47 -11.43
CA ASN A 104 -20.77 11.44 -12.48
C ASN A 104 -19.60 10.48 -12.21
N VAL A 105 -18.45 11.03 -11.82
CA VAL A 105 -17.27 10.21 -11.53
C VAL A 105 -17.45 9.38 -10.25
N GLN A 106 -18.15 9.89 -9.23
CA GLN A 106 -18.46 9.15 -8.01
C GLN A 106 -19.36 7.92 -8.29
N ARG A 107 -20.36 8.05 -9.17
CA ARG A 107 -21.17 6.89 -9.62
C ARG A 107 -20.34 5.84 -10.33
N GLN A 108 -19.48 6.27 -11.25
CA GLN A 108 -18.57 5.37 -11.98
C GLN A 108 -17.58 4.68 -11.03
N LYS A 109 -17.11 5.39 -10.00
CA LYS A 109 -16.26 4.88 -8.92
C LYS A 109 -16.90 3.70 -8.18
N SER A 110 -18.18 3.83 -7.82
CA SER A 110 -18.92 2.75 -7.15
C SER A 110 -18.99 1.50 -8.02
N ARG A 111 -19.31 1.69 -9.31
CA ARG A 111 -19.45 0.59 -10.27
C ARG A 111 -18.14 -0.17 -10.49
N TRP A 112 -17.01 0.53 -10.61
CA TRP A 112 -15.72 -0.16 -10.72
C TRP A 112 -15.33 -0.86 -9.43
N LYS A 113 -15.61 -0.29 -8.25
CA LYS A 113 -15.35 -0.97 -6.98
C LYS A 113 -16.16 -2.26 -6.86
N GLU A 114 -17.42 -2.25 -7.30
CA GLU A 114 -18.23 -3.47 -7.41
C GLU A 114 -17.58 -4.51 -8.32
N LEU A 115 -17.11 -4.09 -9.50
CA LEU A 115 -16.41 -4.97 -10.42
C LEU A 115 -15.11 -5.53 -9.84
N ALA A 116 -14.30 -4.69 -9.19
CA ALA A 116 -13.05 -5.09 -8.57
C ALA A 116 -13.28 -6.14 -7.47
N ARG A 117 -14.41 -6.04 -6.77
CA ARG A 117 -14.87 -6.96 -5.72
C ARG A 117 -15.64 -8.16 -6.26
N HIS A 118 -15.85 -8.28 -7.57
CA HIS A 118 -16.63 -9.36 -8.14
C HIS A 118 -15.98 -10.72 -7.80
N PRO A 119 -16.73 -11.70 -7.26
CA PRO A 119 -16.18 -12.97 -6.80
C PRO A 119 -15.28 -13.65 -7.84
N ASP A 120 -15.76 -13.83 -9.07
CA ASP A 120 -15.00 -14.49 -10.14
C ASP A 120 -13.68 -13.78 -10.46
N ARG A 121 -13.67 -12.44 -10.39
CA ARG A 121 -12.47 -11.64 -10.61
C ARG A 121 -11.46 -11.84 -9.48
N VAL A 122 -11.94 -11.80 -8.23
CA VAL A 122 -11.13 -12.02 -7.04
C VAL A 122 -10.50 -13.41 -7.06
N GLU A 123 -11.24 -14.43 -7.50
CA GLU A 123 -10.72 -15.79 -7.67
C GLU A 123 -9.53 -15.84 -8.63
N ILE A 124 -9.65 -15.20 -9.80
CA ILE A 124 -8.57 -15.15 -10.80
C ILE A 124 -7.33 -14.43 -10.24
N VAL A 125 -7.54 -13.31 -9.55
CA VAL A 125 -6.44 -12.52 -8.94
C VAL A 125 -5.72 -13.35 -7.88
N LEU A 126 -6.46 -13.96 -6.96
CA LEU A 126 -5.89 -14.72 -5.86
C LEU A 126 -5.15 -15.97 -6.33
N GLU A 127 -5.68 -16.67 -7.34
CA GLU A 127 -5.03 -17.87 -7.87
C GLU A 127 -3.62 -17.56 -8.37
N LYS A 128 -3.50 -16.56 -9.25
CA LYS A 128 -2.22 -16.10 -9.77
C LYS A 128 -1.29 -15.55 -8.68
N MET A 129 -1.86 -14.79 -7.74
CA MET A 129 -1.11 -14.23 -6.61
C MET A 129 -0.48 -15.34 -5.76
N ILE A 130 -1.24 -16.38 -5.40
CA ILE A 130 -0.76 -17.48 -4.57
C ILE A 130 0.29 -18.29 -5.33
N GLU A 131 0.06 -18.60 -6.61
CA GLU A 131 1.04 -19.29 -7.44
C GLU A 131 2.38 -18.55 -7.48
N HIS A 132 2.33 -17.24 -7.74
CA HIS A 132 3.53 -16.40 -7.72
C HIS A 132 4.16 -16.34 -6.33
N PHE A 133 3.35 -16.14 -5.27
CA PHE A 133 3.85 -16.01 -3.90
C PHE A 133 4.61 -17.26 -3.45
N LEU A 134 4.04 -18.44 -3.70
CA LEU A 134 4.64 -19.72 -3.31
C LEU A 134 5.87 -20.08 -4.17
N ALA A 135 5.96 -19.56 -5.39
CA ALA A 135 7.08 -19.84 -6.31
C ALA A 135 8.31 -18.95 -6.07
N TYR A 136 8.11 -17.68 -5.65
CA TYR A 136 9.19 -16.69 -5.62
C TYR A 136 9.51 -16.12 -4.23
N PRO A 137 8.67 -15.29 -3.57
CA PRO A 137 9.04 -14.71 -2.29
C PRO A 137 9.06 -15.72 -1.14
N ASP A 138 8.11 -16.66 -1.10
CA ASP A 138 7.97 -17.57 0.05
C ASP A 138 9.18 -18.50 0.27
N PRO A 139 9.75 -19.15 -0.77
CA PRO A 139 10.91 -20.04 -0.60
C PRO A 139 12.14 -19.36 -0.01
N ASP A 140 12.32 -18.06 -0.28
CA ASP A 140 13.42 -17.26 0.27
C ASP A 140 13.07 -16.62 1.64
N GLY A 141 11.87 -16.89 2.17
CA GLY A 141 11.40 -16.38 3.46
C GLY A 141 10.90 -14.94 3.42
N PHE A 142 10.62 -14.41 2.23
CA PHE A 142 10.05 -13.09 2.04
C PHE A 142 8.52 -13.10 2.09
N LYS A 143 7.99 -11.92 2.34
CA LYS A 143 6.57 -11.65 2.60
C LYS A 143 6.01 -10.72 1.56
N ALA A 144 4.68 -10.62 1.54
CA ALA A 144 3.99 -9.81 0.56
C ALA A 144 2.89 -8.93 1.16
N GLN A 145 2.51 -7.90 0.42
CA GLN A 145 1.35 -7.07 0.70
C GLN A 145 0.38 -7.14 -0.47
N LEU A 146 -0.91 -7.29 -0.17
CA LEU A 146 -2.01 -7.19 -1.13
C LEU A 146 -2.77 -5.88 -0.90
N VAL A 147 -2.70 -4.97 -1.86
CA VAL A 147 -3.36 -3.66 -1.80
C VAL A 147 -4.68 -3.72 -2.55
N ALA A 148 -5.78 -3.78 -1.81
CA ALA A 148 -7.13 -3.80 -2.37
C ALA A 148 -7.74 -2.39 -2.48
N VAL A 149 -8.74 -2.21 -3.34
CA VAL A 149 -9.33 -0.89 -3.58
C VAL A 149 -9.95 -0.24 -2.34
N ASP A 150 -10.63 -1.02 -1.50
CA ASP A 150 -11.33 -0.54 -0.31
C ASP A 150 -11.40 -1.61 0.78
N ARG A 151 -11.91 -1.23 1.95
CA ARG A 151 -12.00 -2.12 3.11
C ARG A 151 -12.88 -3.35 2.86
N LYS A 152 -13.91 -3.23 2.02
CA LYS A 152 -14.79 -4.34 1.67
C LYS A 152 -14.05 -5.35 0.79
N ALA A 153 -13.26 -4.87 -0.17
CA ALA A 153 -12.37 -5.69 -0.94
C ALA A 153 -11.35 -6.41 -0.05
N CYS A 154 -10.77 -5.75 0.96
CA CYS A 154 -9.87 -6.42 1.91
C CYS A 154 -10.55 -7.60 2.64
N ALA A 155 -11.78 -7.39 3.13
CA ALA A 155 -12.54 -8.44 3.80
C ALA A 155 -12.82 -9.63 2.85
N ILE A 156 -13.27 -9.35 1.62
CA ILE A 156 -13.50 -10.37 0.58
C ILE A 156 -12.21 -11.14 0.29
N TYR A 157 -11.10 -10.42 0.07
CA TYR A 157 -9.80 -11.03 -0.18
C TYR A 157 -9.36 -11.93 0.96
N LYS A 158 -9.54 -11.52 2.21
CA LYS A 158 -9.18 -12.35 3.37
C LYS A 158 -9.96 -13.66 3.40
N VAL A 159 -11.28 -13.60 3.26
CA VAL A 159 -12.13 -14.79 3.27
C VAL A 159 -11.74 -15.76 2.15
N ARG A 160 -11.59 -15.26 0.92
CA ARG A 160 -11.24 -16.11 -0.24
C ARG A 160 -9.79 -16.62 -0.19
N LEU A 161 -8.87 -15.82 0.34
CA LEU A 161 -7.49 -16.26 0.53
C LEU A 161 -7.43 -17.38 1.58
N ASP A 162 -8.17 -17.28 2.68
CA ASP A 162 -8.24 -18.35 3.69
C ASP A 162 -8.76 -19.65 3.11
N GLU A 163 -9.84 -19.61 2.33
CA GLU A 163 -10.37 -20.77 1.62
C GLU A 163 -9.31 -21.41 0.72
N LYS A 164 -8.57 -20.60 -0.06
CA LYS A 164 -7.51 -21.08 -0.96
C LYS A 164 -6.28 -21.62 -0.24
N LEU A 165 -5.90 -21.03 0.89
CA LEU A 165 -4.81 -21.50 1.74
C LEU A 165 -5.20 -22.84 2.38
N CYS A 166 -6.40 -22.92 2.95
CA CYS A 166 -6.92 -24.13 3.58
C CYS A 166 -7.03 -25.29 2.56
N ALA A 167 -7.54 -25.03 1.36
CA ALA A 167 -7.59 -26.01 0.27
C ALA A 167 -6.20 -26.55 -0.16
N ARG A 168 -5.13 -25.80 0.13
CA ARG A 168 -3.73 -26.19 -0.12
C ARG A 168 -3.05 -26.80 1.11
N GLY A 169 -3.76 -26.99 2.22
CA GLY A 169 -3.20 -27.46 3.49
C GLY A 169 -2.30 -26.43 4.19
N LEU A 170 -2.47 -25.15 3.89
CA LEU A 170 -1.69 -24.06 4.47
C LEU A 170 -2.47 -23.35 5.59
N PRO A 171 -1.78 -22.80 6.62
CA PRO A 171 -2.42 -22.05 7.69
C PRO A 171 -3.07 -20.75 7.19
N THR A 172 -4.32 -20.51 7.59
CA THR A 172 -5.05 -19.26 7.26
C THR A 172 -4.44 -18.01 7.92
N GLU A 173 -3.69 -18.22 8.99
CA GLU A 173 -2.96 -17.21 9.76
C GLU A 173 -1.73 -16.67 9.00
N TRP A 174 -1.40 -17.26 7.84
CA TRP A 174 -0.41 -16.67 6.94
C TRP A 174 -0.85 -15.32 6.37
N ALA A 175 -2.14 -14.99 6.43
CA ALA A 175 -2.65 -13.70 5.98
C ALA A 175 -3.52 -13.02 7.04
N ASP A 176 -3.42 -11.70 7.14
CA ASP A 176 -4.32 -10.89 7.96
C ASP A 176 -4.53 -9.49 7.35
N VAL A 177 -5.56 -8.79 7.85
CA VAL A 177 -6.05 -7.52 7.32
C VAL A 177 -5.65 -6.37 8.23
N ILE A 178 -5.11 -5.29 7.64
CA ILE A 178 -4.87 -4.02 8.33
C ILE A 178 -5.65 -2.91 7.64
N ILE A 179 -6.77 -2.52 8.26
CA ILE A 179 -7.65 -1.44 7.79
C ILE A 179 -7.96 -0.45 8.91
N SER A 180 -8.36 0.77 8.56
CA SER A 180 -8.85 1.75 9.52
C SER A 180 -10.26 1.40 10.01
N SER A 181 -10.49 1.50 11.33
CA SER A 181 -11.82 1.47 11.93
C SER A 181 -12.64 2.71 11.55
N ALA A 182 -13.95 2.54 11.37
CA ALA A 182 -14.91 3.64 11.22
C ALA A 182 -16.01 3.54 12.28
N GLN A 183 -16.57 4.69 12.69
CA GLN A 183 -17.56 4.74 13.76
C GLN A 183 -18.88 4.01 13.41
N ASN A 184 -19.25 3.98 12.13
CA ASN A 184 -20.53 3.45 11.65
C ASN A 184 -20.34 2.41 10.52
N THR A 185 -19.49 1.41 10.75
CA THR A 185 -19.35 0.29 9.80
C THR A 185 -20.58 -0.61 9.88
N ALA A 186 -21.47 -0.49 8.89
CA ALA A 186 -22.69 -1.30 8.78
C ALA A 186 -22.43 -2.73 8.26
N ASP A 187 -21.34 -2.93 7.52
CA ASP A 187 -20.98 -4.23 6.94
C ASP A 187 -20.23 -5.08 7.98
N GLU A 188 -20.86 -6.13 8.49
CA GLU A 188 -20.29 -6.98 9.54
C GLU A 188 -19.00 -7.69 9.09
N ASP A 189 -18.89 -8.07 7.82
CA ASP A 189 -17.70 -8.73 7.29
C ASP A 189 -16.49 -7.79 7.33
N VAL A 190 -16.70 -6.50 7.09
CA VAL A 190 -15.64 -5.48 7.25
C VAL A 190 -15.33 -5.25 8.72
N ARG A 191 -16.37 -5.15 9.56
CA ARG A 191 -16.24 -4.83 10.99
C ARG A 191 -15.38 -5.85 11.74
N ARG A 192 -15.40 -7.12 11.35
CA ARG A 192 -14.59 -8.20 11.94
C ARG A 192 -13.08 -7.98 11.79
N PHE A 193 -12.65 -7.15 10.84
CA PHE A 193 -11.24 -6.80 10.60
C PHE A 193 -10.87 -5.40 11.12
N GLU A 194 -11.80 -4.69 11.76
CA GLU A 194 -11.53 -3.40 12.40
C GLU A 194 -10.89 -3.60 13.78
N TYR A 195 -9.69 -4.15 13.78
CA TYR A 195 -8.97 -4.44 15.01
C TYR A 195 -8.61 -3.19 15.81
N LEU A 196 -8.57 -3.33 17.14
CA LEU A 196 -7.99 -2.34 18.02
C LEU A 196 -6.52 -2.13 17.67
N LYS A 197 -6.02 -0.91 17.92
CA LYS A 197 -4.64 -0.53 17.63
C LYS A 197 -3.62 -1.54 18.16
N ALA A 198 -3.78 -2.02 19.40
CA ALA A 198 -2.87 -2.99 19.99
C ALA A 198 -2.73 -4.29 19.17
N LYS A 199 -3.83 -4.79 18.59
CA LYS A 199 -3.79 -5.97 17.72
C LYS A 199 -3.17 -5.64 16.35
N GLN A 200 -3.44 -4.45 15.79
CA GLN A 200 -2.80 -4.04 14.55
C GLN A 200 -1.28 -3.92 14.71
N ASP A 201 -0.83 -3.32 15.81
CA ASP A 201 0.58 -3.17 16.14
C ASP A 201 1.24 -4.56 16.35
N ASP A 202 0.58 -5.49 17.05
CA ASP A 202 1.06 -6.88 17.18
C ASP A 202 1.22 -7.58 15.83
N LEU A 203 0.22 -7.49 14.95
CA LEU A 203 0.27 -8.08 13.61
C LEU A 203 1.40 -7.47 12.77
N ILE A 204 1.58 -6.15 12.84
CA ILE A 204 2.64 -5.44 12.12
C ILE A 204 4.02 -5.90 12.60
N GLU A 205 4.24 -6.00 13.91
CA GLU A 205 5.53 -6.46 14.45
C GLU A 205 5.75 -7.95 14.15
N TRP A 206 4.72 -8.79 14.23
CA TRP A 206 4.81 -10.20 13.85
C TRP A 206 5.13 -10.39 12.36
N PHE A 207 4.57 -9.53 11.49
CA PHE A 207 4.86 -9.53 10.07
C PHE A 207 6.30 -9.11 9.77
N LYS A 208 6.92 -8.22 10.55
CA LYS A 208 8.31 -7.79 10.30
C LYS A 208 9.37 -8.85 10.58
N LEU A 209 9.04 -9.89 11.35
CA LEU A 209 10.00 -10.95 11.71
C LEU A 209 10.47 -11.72 10.45
N THR A 210 11.78 -11.84 10.30
CA THR A 210 12.41 -12.82 9.40
C THR A 210 12.10 -14.25 9.86
N PRO A 211 12.30 -15.29 9.02
CA PRO A 211 12.09 -16.67 9.45
C PRO A 211 12.86 -17.04 10.72
N GLY A 212 14.13 -16.61 10.84
CA GLY A 212 14.94 -16.89 12.04
C GLY A 212 14.43 -16.18 13.29
N GLU A 213 14.04 -14.91 13.18
CA GLU A 213 13.46 -14.15 14.29
C GLU A 213 12.09 -14.71 14.71
N TRP A 214 11.29 -15.19 13.75
CA TRP A 214 10.01 -15.85 14.03
C TRP A 214 10.21 -17.16 14.81
N GLU A 215 11.20 -17.99 14.44
CA GLU A 215 11.52 -19.21 15.19
C GLU A 215 11.99 -18.90 16.61
N GLN A 216 12.90 -17.92 16.75
CA GLN A 216 13.39 -17.48 18.05
C GLN A 216 12.25 -16.97 18.93
N ARG A 217 11.41 -16.09 18.38
CA ARG A 217 10.31 -15.48 19.12
C ARG A 217 9.29 -16.51 19.59
N ASN A 218 8.96 -17.50 18.76
CA ASN A 218 8.09 -18.58 19.18
C ASN A 218 8.73 -19.46 20.26
N ARG A 219 10.02 -19.75 20.16
CA ARG A 219 10.73 -20.54 21.17
C ARG A 219 10.73 -19.85 22.54
N GLU A 220 10.91 -18.54 22.57
CA GLU A 220 10.86 -17.73 23.79
C GLU A 220 9.46 -17.73 24.42
N LEU A 221 8.39 -17.71 23.61
CA LEU A 221 7.00 -17.60 24.09
C LEU A 221 6.35 -18.95 24.40
N HIS A 222 6.70 -19.99 23.65
CA HIS A 222 5.99 -21.28 23.62
C HIS A 222 6.92 -22.50 23.82
N GLY A 223 8.24 -22.29 23.98
CA GLY A 223 9.21 -23.38 24.12
C GLY A 223 9.52 -24.08 22.80
N GLU A 224 10.13 -25.27 22.87
CA GLU A 224 10.57 -26.03 21.69
C GLU A 224 9.44 -26.80 20.97
N ASP A 225 8.24 -26.84 21.55
CA ASP A 225 7.09 -27.53 20.95
C ASP A 225 6.47 -26.69 19.82
N ARG A 226 6.86 -27.03 18.58
CA ARG A 226 6.36 -26.37 17.36
C ARG A 226 4.84 -26.42 17.19
N ALA A 227 4.14 -27.36 17.83
CA ALA A 227 2.67 -27.41 17.77
C ALA A 227 2.01 -26.23 18.51
N GLN A 228 2.72 -25.59 19.44
CA GLN A 228 2.25 -24.43 20.20
C GLN A 228 2.66 -23.10 19.55
N TRP A 229 3.47 -23.14 18.50
CA TRP A 229 3.98 -21.94 17.85
C TRP A 229 2.88 -21.24 17.07
N ARG A 230 2.87 -19.91 17.15
CA ARG A 230 2.01 -19.09 16.30
C ARG A 230 2.53 -19.16 14.85
N PRO A 231 1.66 -19.46 13.87
CA PRO A 231 2.06 -19.47 12.46
C PRO A 231 2.68 -18.15 12.02
N PRO A 232 3.59 -18.16 11.02
CA PRO A 232 4.16 -16.94 10.48
C PRO A 232 3.07 -16.14 9.76
N LEU A 233 3.03 -14.83 9.97
CA LEU A 233 2.24 -13.92 9.15
C LEU A 233 3.08 -13.51 7.93
N LYS A 234 2.59 -13.84 6.73
CA LYS A 234 3.32 -13.76 5.46
C LYS A 234 2.70 -12.78 4.45
N ILE A 235 1.40 -12.53 4.55
CA ILE A 235 0.67 -11.64 3.64
C ILE A 235 -0.14 -10.62 4.47
N LEU A 236 0.05 -9.34 4.20
CA LEU A 236 -0.82 -8.28 4.73
C LEU A 236 -1.78 -7.79 3.66
N ILE A 237 -3.08 -7.79 3.97
CA ILE A 237 -4.12 -7.24 3.09
C ILE A 237 -4.47 -5.84 3.58
N VAL A 238 -4.27 -4.84 2.73
CA VAL A 238 -4.43 -3.42 3.08
C VAL A 238 -5.20 -2.67 2.00
N CYS A 239 -5.74 -1.48 2.32
CA CYS A 239 -6.31 -0.57 1.31
C CYS A 239 -5.60 0.79 1.28
N ASP A 240 -5.48 1.45 2.44
CA ASP A 240 -4.85 2.77 2.58
C ASP A 240 -3.79 2.80 3.69
N ARG A 241 -3.92 1.89 4.67
CA ARG A 241 -2.93 1.72 5.74
C ARG A 241 -1.67 1.09 5.16
N LEU A 242 -0.53 1.41 5.78
CA LEU A 242 0.80 0.87 5.46
C LEU A 242 1.34 1.21 4.06
N LEU A 243 0.62 2.00 3.25
CA LEU A 243 1.13 2.52 1.99
C LEU A 243 2.12 3.68 2.17
N THR A 244 2.11 4.31 3.35
CA THR A 244 3.05 5.38 3.73
C THR A 244 3.62 5.12 5.12
N GLY A 245 4.91 5.40 5.30
CA GLY A 245 5.59 5.32 6.60
C GLY A 245 5.85 3.90 7.16
N PHE A 246 5.27 2.86 6.57
CA PHE A 246 5.57 1.47 6.91
C PHE A 246 6.93 1.06 6.35
N ASP A 247 7.71 0.28 7.09
CA ASP A 247 9.05 -0.18 6.69
C ASP A 247 9.24 -1.61 7.18
N ALA A 248 9.34 -2.55 6.24
CA ALA A 248 9.53 -3.97 6.49
C ALA A 248 10.41 -4.55 5.38
N PRO A 249 11.74 -4.64 5.57
CA PRO A 249 12.64 -5.18 4.54
C PRO A 249 12.37 -6.65 4.16
N VAL A 250 11.59 -7.36 4.97
CA VAL A 250 11.07 -8.71 4.66
C VAL A 250 9.93 -8.71 3.64
N GLU A 251 9.31 -7.56 3.37
CA GLU A 251 8.28 -7.40 2.33
C GLU A 251 8.93 -7.08 0.98
N GLN A 252 8.97 -8.05 0.07
CA GLN A 252 9.58 -7.87 -1.26
C GLN A 252 8.56 -7.74 -2.39
N VAL A 253 7.32 -8.18 -2.18
CA VAL A 253 6.31 -8.22 -3.22
C VAL A 253 5.07 -7.45 -2.79
N MET A 254 4.60 -6.56 -3.65
CA MET A 254 3.35 -5.83 -3.47
C MET A 254 2.42 -6.14 -4.64
N TYR A 255 1.32 -6.83 -4.34
CA TYR A 255 0.25 -7.09 -5.30
C TYR A 255 -0.73 -5.91 -5.27
N LEU A 256 -0.76 -5.14 -6.36
CA LEU A 256 -1.59 -3.94 -6.47
C LEU A 256 -2.90 -4.25 -7.19
N ASP A 257 -3.99 -4.34 -6.43
CA ASP A 257 -5.37 -4.42 -6.94
C ASP A 257 -6.16 -3.14 -6.65
N LYS A 258 -5.48 -2.01 -6.79
CA LYS A 258 -6.01 -0.66 -6.59
C LYS A 258 -5.45 0.28 -7.65
N PRO A 259 -6.27 1.12 -8.28
CA PRO A 259 -5.76 2.15 -9.18
C PRO A 259 -4.97 3.18 -8.36
N LEU A 260 -3.66 3.20 -8.55
CA LEU A 260 -2.74 4.19 -7.97
C LEU A 260 -2.09 5.00 -9.10
N ARG A 261 -1.90 6.31 -8.89
CA ARG A 261 -1.18 7.21 -9.81
C ARG A 261 -0.16 8.07 -9.06
N ASP A 262 0.76 8.64 -9.83
CA ASP A 262 1.72 9.67 -9.42
C ASP A 262 2.48 9.32 -8.12
N HIS A 263 2.52 10.27 -7.19
CA HIS A 263 3.24 10.16 -5.92
C HIS A 263 2.72 9.01 -5.05
N ASN A 264 1.42 8.71 -5.08
CA ASN A 264 0.85 7.62 -4.30
C ASN A 264 1.36 6.26 -4.77
N LEU A 265 1.51 6.09 -6.09
CA LEU A 265 2.12 4.90 -6.68
C LEU A 265 3.59 4.79 -6.24
N LEU A 266 4.38 5.84 -6.44
CA LEU A 266 5.80 5.85 -6.07
C LEU A 266 6.04 5.59 -4.58
N GLN A 267 5.20 6.14 -3.70
CA GLN A 267 5.31 5.95 -2.25
C GLN A 267 5.01 4.50 -1.84
N ALA A 268 3.95 3.91 -2.39
CA ALA A 268 3.58 2.52 -2.13
C ALA A 268 4.68 1.55 -2.60
N ILE A 269 5.19 1.74 -3.82
CA ILE A 269 6.21 0.83 -4.38
C ILE A 269 7.57 0.99 -3.70
N ALA A 270 7.92 2.18 -3.22
CA ALA A 270 9.15 2.40 -2.46
C ALA A 270 9.17 1.69 -1.09
N ARG A 271 8.20 0.81 -0.80
CA ARG A 271 8.17 -0.05 0.38
C ARG A 271 8.88 -1.38 0.15
N THR A 272 8.79 -1.93 -1.06
CA THR A 272 9.40 -3.24 -1.40
C THR A 272 10.87 -3.16 -1.81
N ASN A 273 11.41 -1.94 -1.93
CA ASN A 273 12.77 -1.72 -2.44
C ASN A 273 13.82 -1.50 -1.33
N ARG A 274 13.53 -1.96 -0.10
CA ARG A 274 14.45 -1.85 1.03
C ARG A 274 15.39 -3.05 1.06
N PRO A 275 16.71 -2.85 1.19
CA PRO A 275 17.63 -3.96 1.36
C PRO A 275 17.45 -4.59 2.74
N LEU A 276 17.35 -5.92 2.81
CA LEU A 276 17.38 -6.65 4.08
C LEU A 276 18.84 -6.76 4.57
N PRO A 277 19.21 -6.15 5.72
CA PRO A 277 20.62 -6.03 6.13
C PRO A 277 21.35 -7.36 6.34
N SER A 278 20.62 -8.43 6.68
CA SER A 278 21.15 -9.76 7.01
C SER A 278 21.36 -10.67 5.78
N MET A 279 20.76 -10.36 4.63
CA MET A 279 20.96 -11.11 3.39
C MET A 279 22.15 -10.52 2.64
N LYS A 280 23.27 -11.26 2.58
CA LYS A 280 24.36 -10.92 1.64
C LYS A 280 23.80 -10.94 0.22
N LYS A 281 24.06 -9.87 -0.54
CA LYS A 281 23.72 -9.78 -1.97
C LYS A 281 24.20 -11.06 -2.67
N ARG A 282 23.27 -11.79 -3.30
CA ARG A 282 23.62 -12.74 -4.35
C ARG A 282 23.96 -11.97 -5.62
#